data_AF-N6UCZ4-F1
#
_entry.id   AF-N6UCZ4-F1
#
_cell.length_a   1.000
_cell.length_b   1.000
_cell.length_c   1.000
_cell.angle_alpha   90.00
_cell.angle_beta   90.00
_cell.angle_gamma   90.00
#
_symmetry.space_group_name_H-M   'P 1'
#
loop_
_entity.id
_entity.type
_entity.pdbx_description
1 polymer ?
#
loop_
_entity_poly.entity_id
_entity_poly.type
_entity_poly.pdbx_seq_one_letter_code
_entity_poly.pdbx_strand_id
1 'polypeptide(L)'
;MWDDYSKNPENALEWQNNYMRFMFDLEDASGDGSIDIEEFTSVCSCYGLQAQECREAFQKMAGGQKEVNFEQFKSLWKQFFVSENPSEPGNFIFGKTKF
;
A
#
# COMPACT_ATOMS: atom_id res chain seq x y z
N MET A 1 -18.28 2.37 1.94
CA MET A 1 -17.59 1.32 1.16
C MET A 1 -16.38 0.80 1.94
N TRP A 2 -15.54 1.68 2.48
CA TRP A 2 -14.49 1.32 3.43
C TRP A 2 -14.79 1.73 4.89
N ASP A 3 -15.84 2.52 5.14
CA ASP A 3 -16.26 2.94 6.50
C ASP A 3 -16.57 1.78 7.45
N ASP A 4 -17.06 0.66 6.94
CA ASP A 4 -17.30 -0.53 7.76
C ASP A 4 -15.98 -1.27 8.03
N TYR A 5 -15.06 -1.27 7.07
CA TYR A 5 -13.72 -1.83 7.22
C TYR A 5 -12.89 -1.02 8.23
N SER A 6 -12.97 0.31 8.21
CA SER A 6 -12.25 1.16 9.16
C SER A 6 -12.69 0.92 10.61
N LYS A 7 -13.96 0.58 10.82
CA LYS A 7 -14.52 0.28 12.15
C LYS A 7 -14.28 -1.16 12.60
N ASN A 8 -14.21 -2.11 11.68
CA ASN A 8 -14.07 -3.54 11.98
C ASN A 8 -13.23 -4.29 10.93
N PRO A 9 -11.91 -4.01 10.85
CA PRO A 9 -11.04 -4.58 9.82
C PRO A 9 -10.88 -6.10 9.94
N GLU A 10 -11.11 -6.68 11.12
CA GLU A 10 -11.07 -8.13 11.35
C GLU A 10 -12.25 -8.86 10.71
N ASN A 11 -13.34 -8.15 10.40
CA ASN A 11 -14.52 -8.67 9.70
C ASN A 11 -14.64 -8.05 8.30
N ALA A 12 -13.51 -7.86 7.63
CA ALA A 12 -13.46 -7.41 6.26
C ALA A 12 -14.33 -8.30 5.36
N LEU A 13 -15.15 -7.66 4.53
CA LEU A 13 -15.96 -8.35 3.54
C LEU A 13 -15.05 -9.02 2.50
N GLU A 14 -15.51 -10.13 1.92
CA GLU A 14 -14.72 -10.89 0.94
C GLU A 14 -14.23 -10.00 -0.22
N TRP A 15 -15.09 -9.11 -0.74
CA TRP A 15 -14.70 -8.21 -1.82
C TRP A 15 -13.63 -7.20 -1.41
N GLN A 16 -13.53 -6.81 -0.13
CA GLN A 16 -12.49 -5.92 0.38
C GLN A 16 -11.15 -6.64 0.43
N ASN A 17 -11.14 -7.90 0.88
CA ASN A 17 -9.95 -8.75 0.86
C ASN A 17 -9.48 -9.03 -0.58
N ASN A 18 -10.43 -9.30 -1.49
CA ASN A 18 -10.12 -9.51 -2.90
C ASN A 18 -9.59 -8.24 -3.56
N TYR A 19 -10.12 -7.07 -3.20
CA TYR A 19 -9.61 -5.80 -3.70
C TYR A 19 -8.20 -5.48 -3.19
N MET A 20 -7.94 -5.68 -1.90
CA MET A 20 -6.60 -5.54 -1.32
C MET A 20 -5.60 -6.48 -2.01
N ARG A 21 -6.00 -7.74 -2.24
CA ARG A 21 -5.17 -8.70 -2.96
C ARG A 21 -4.91 -8.28 -4.40
N PHE A 22 -5.94 -7.82 -5.09
CA PHE A 22 -5.81 -7.29 -6.46
C PHE A 22 -4.85 -6.11 -6.53
N MET A 23 -4.88 -5.18 -5.56
CA MET A 23 -3.95 -4.06 -5.52
C MET A 23 -2.51 -4.51 -5.28
N PHE A 24 -2.30 -5.49 -4.39
CA PHE A 24 -0.98 -6.08 -4.19
C PHE A 24 -0.45 -6.74 -5.47
N ASP A 25 -1.26 -7.60 -6.11
CA ASP A 25 -0.86 -8.31 -7.33
C ASP A 25 -0.66 -7.34 -8.53
N LEU A 26 -1.29 -6.16 -8.49
CA LEU A 26 -1.07 -5.10 -9.48
C LEU A 26 0.30 -4.42 -9.30
N GLU A 27 0.74 -4.28 -8.05
CA GLU A 27 2.05 -3.71 -7.71
C GLU A 27 3.19 -4.74 -7.90
N ASP A 28 3.00 -5.99 -7.47
CA ASP A 28 3.92 -7.13 -7.66
C ASP A 28 3.89 -7.62 -9.13
N ALA A 29 4.44 -6.80 -10.02
CA ALA A 29 4.46 -7.07 -11.45
C ALA A 29 5.34 -8.27 -11.83
N SER A 30 6.36 -8.58 -11.02
CA SER A 30 7.22 -9.74 -11.20
C SER A 30 6.58 -11.06 -10.74
N GLY A 31 5.62 -11.00 -9.81
CA GLY A 31 4.94 -12.14 -9.22
C GLY A 31 5.81 -12.91 -8.23
N ASP A 32 6.79 -12.24 -7.60
CA ASP A 32 7.72 -12.86 -6.65
C ASP A 32 7.19 -12.92 -5.21
N GLY A 33 6.01 -12.32 -4.98
CA GLY A 33 5.33 -12.27 -3.69
C GLY A 33 5.75 -11.10 -2.82
N SER A 34 6.51 -10.15 -3.35
CA SER A 34 6.89 -8.89 -2.71
C SER A 34 6.83 -7.72 -3.70
N ILE A 35 6.75 -6.50 -3.17
CA ILE A 35 6.76 -5.28 -3.97
C ILE A 35 8.09 -4.58 -3.71
N ASP A 36 8.87 -4.37 -4.76
CA ASP A 36 10.10 -3.58 -4.70
C ASP A 36 9.88 -2.10 -5.08
N ILE A 37 10.93 -1.29 -4.92
CA ILE A 37 10.88 0.15 -5.19
C ILE A 37 10.60 0.47 -6.67
N GLU A 38 11.09 -0.33 -7.61
CA GLU A 38 10.92 -0.09 -9.04
C GLU A 38 9.50 -0.46 -9.48
N GLU A 39 8.99 -1.59 -9.00
CA GLU A 39 7.60 -2.02 -9.17
C GLU A 39 6.61 -0.98 -8.65
N PHE A 40 6.75 -0.58 -7.38
CA PHE A 40 5.92 0.44 -6.76
C PHE A 40 5.97 1.77 -7.53
N THR A 41 7.17 2.22 -7.90
CA THR A 41 7.36 3.47 -8.63
C THR A 41 6.74 3.40 -10.02
N SER A 42 6.88 2.27 -10.72
CA SER A 42 6.32 2.06 -12.06
C SER A 42 4.79 2.16 -12.04
N VAL A 43 4.15 1.47 -11.10
CA VAL A 43 2.68 1.46 -10.97
C VAL A 43 2.17 2.83 -10.56
N CYS A 44 2.76 3.44 -9.52
CA CYS A 44 2.35 4.76 -9.06
C CYS A 44 2.55 5.84 -10.14
N SER A 45 3.61 5.75 -10.94
CA SER A 45 3.85 6.68 -12.06
C SER A 45 2.80 6.54 -13.16
N CYS A 46 2.26 5.34 -13.41
CA CYS A 46 1.14 5.13 -14.33
C CYS A 46 -0.13 5.91 -13.90
N TYR A 47 -0.29 6.15 -12.59
CA TYR A 47 -1.37 6.98 -12.04
C TYR A 47 -1.08 8.49 -12.06
N GLY A 48 0.02 8.91 -12.69
CA GLY A 48 0.39 10.32 -12.85
C GLY A 48 1.15 10.91 -11.65
N LEU A 49 1.63 10.08 -10.72
CA LEU A 49 2.52 10.52 -9.65
C LEU A 49 3.94 10.71 -10.17
N GLN A 50 4.68 11.63 -9.55
CA GLN A 50 6.09 11.83 -9.90
C GLN A 50 6.92 10.69 -9.32
N ALA A 51 7.73 10.04 -10.16
CA ALA A 51 8.56 8.91 -9.75
C ALA A 51 9.40 9.19 -8.48
N GLN A 52 9.90 10.42 -8.32
CA GLN A 52 10.64 10.83 -7.13
C GLN A 52 9.77 10.77 -5.86
N GLU A 53 8.51 11.22 -5.92
CA GLU A 53 7.57 11.14 -4.80
C GLU A 53 7.22 9.69 -4.49
N CYS A 54 7.03 8.85 -5.51
CA CYS A 54 6.75 7.42 -5.32
C CYS A 54 7.90 6.72 -4.59
N ARG A 55 9.15 7.02 -4.96
CA ARG A 55 10.33 6.46 -4.29
C ARG A 55 10.41 6.89 -2.82
N GLU A 56 10.11 8.15 -2.52
CA GLU A 56 10.05 8.66 -1.15
C GLU A 56 8.92 8.01 -0.34
N ALA A 57 7.75 7.82 -0.95
CA ALA A 57 6.63 7.12 -0.33
C ALA A 57 6.99 5.65 -0.04
N PHE A 58 7.59 4.94 -1.00
CA PHE A 58 8.06 3.57 -0.80
C PHE A 58 9.04 3.45 0.36
N GLN A 59 10.03 4.35 0.45
CA GLN A 59 10.99 4.33 1.56
C GLN A 59 10.33 4.46 2.93
N LYS A 60 9.30 5.30 3.04
CA LYS A 60 8.51 5.45 4.28
C LYS A 60 7.63 4.24 4.55
N MET A 61 7.00 3.70 3.52
CA MET A 61 6.16 2.49 3.58
C MET A 61 6.96 1.26 4.00
N ALA A 62 8.11 1.03 3.39
CA ALA A 62 8.96 -0.14 3.61
C ALA A 62 9.77 -0.09 4.92
N GLY A 63 9.79 1.04 5.63
CA GLY A 63 10.49 1.16 6.92
C GLY A 63 11.99 0.84 6.83
N GLY A 64 12.63 1.11 5.69
CA GLY A 64 14.05 0.80 5.43
C GLY A 64 14.33 -0.59 4.86
N GLN A 65 13.29 -1.39 4.57
CA GLN A 65 13.42 -2.65 3.85
C GLN A 65 13.51 -2.41 2.33
N LYS A 66 13.99 -3.43 1.61
CA LYS A 66 14.12 -3.37 0.14
C LYS A 66 12.83 -3.72 -0.60
N GLU A 67 12.00 -4.52 0.04
CA GLU A 67 10.78 -5.10 -0.52
C GLU A 67 9.71 -5.16 0.57
N VAL A 68 8.44 -5.17 0.16
CA VAL A 68 7.28 -5.32 1.05
C VAL A 68 6.49 -6.55 0.62
N ASN A 69 6.48 -7.59 1.45
CA ASN A 69 5.71 -8.80 1.17
C ASN A 69 4.21 -8.61 1.44
N PHE A 70 3.40 -9.58 1.02
CA PHE A 70 1.94 -9.50 1.17
C PHE A 70 1.47 -9.34 2.63
N GLU A 71 2.12 -9.98 3.61
CA GLU A 71 1.73 -9.85 5.02
C GLU A 71 1.98 -8.43 5.56
N GLN A 72 3.08 -7.82 5.14
CA GLN A 72 3.40 -6.44 5.46
C GLN A 72 2.44 -5.47 4.77
N PHE A 73 2.15 -5.72 3.49
CA PHE A 73 1.17 -4.95 2.72
C PHE A 73 -0.21 -4.96 3.38
N LYS A 74 -0.68 -6.10 3.89
CA LYS A 74 -1.95 -6.18 4.67
C LYS A 74 -1.93 -5.29 5.91
N SER A 75 -0.80 -5.25 6.63
CA SER A 75 -0.65 -4.37 7.80
C SER A 75 -0.71 -2.89 7.39
N LEU A 76 -0.03 -2.52 6.31
CA LEU A 76 -0.04 -1.16 5.75
C LEU A 76 -1.44 -0.76 5.27
N TRP A 77 -2.15 -1.68 4.59
CA TRP A 77 -3.52 -1.50 4.14
C TRP A 77 -4.46 -1.22 5.32
N LYS A 78 -4.35 -2.00 6.39
CA LYS A 78 -5.11 -1.77 7.62
C LYS A 78 -4.80 -0.41 8.23
N GLN A 79 -3.53 -0.02 8.30
CA GLN A 79 -3.14 1.31 8.79
C GLN A 79 -3.76 2.42 7.97
N PHE A 80 -3.74 2.33 6.63
CA PHE A 80 -4.30 3.33 5.74
C PHE A 80 -5.80 3.60 5.98
N PHE A 81 -6.59 2.54 6.19
CA PHE A 81 -8.05 2.69 6.35
C PHE A 81 -8.51 2.91 7.79
N VAL A 82 -7.72 2.51 8.79
CA VAL A 82 -8.13 2.50 10.21
C VAL A 82 -7.45 3.61 11.02
N SER A 83 -6.20 3.95 10.70
CA SER A 83 -5.42 4.87 11.52
C SER A 83 -5.74 6.32 11.21
N GLU A 84 -5.87 7.14 12.25
CA GLU A 84 -5.93 8.60 12.15
C GLU A 84 -4.55 9.25 12.28
N ASN A 85 -3.48 8.46 12.56
CA ASN A 85 -2.13 8.99 12.70
C ASN A 85 -1.51 9.24 11.30
N PRO A 86 -1.26 10.52 10.93
CA PRO A 86 -0.73 10.86 9.60
C PRO A 86 0.71 10.38 9.37
N SER A 87 1.41 9.98 10.42
CA SER A 87 2.81 9.51 10.32
C SER A 87 2.94 8.00 10.12
N GLU A 88 1.82 7.24 10.10
CA GLU A 88 1.90 5.79 9.91
C GLU A 88 2.42 5.43 8.50
N PRO A 89 3.26 4.39 8.38
CA PRO A 89 3.76 3.90 7.10
C PRO A 89 2.66 3.59 6.08
N GLY A 90 1.51 3.09 6.54
CA GLY A 90 0.36 2.77 5.68
C GLY A 90 -0.17 3.95 4.88
N ASN A 91 0.02 5.19 5.33
CA ASN A 91 -0.44 6.37 4.59
C ASN A 91 0.27 6.50 3.23
N PHE A 92 1.47 5.95 3.10
CA PHE A 92 2.29 6.04 1.89
C PHE A 92 1.99 4.94 0.85
N ILE A 93 1.03 4.04 1.11
CA ILE A 93 0.71 2.89 0.25
C ILE A 93 0.26 3.26 -1.17
N PHE A 94 -0.17 4.50 -1.41
CA PHE A 94 -0.56 5.00 -2.74
C PHE A 94 0.41 6.02 -3.33
N GLY A 95 1.68 5.99 -2.90
CA GLY A 95 2.75 6.74 -3.55
C GLY A 95 2.74 8.25 -3.31
N LYS A 96 1.88 8.74 -2.41
CA LYS A 96 1.79 10.17 -2.03
C LYS A 96 2.47 10.42 -0.71
N THR A 97 3.16 11.56 -0.62
CA THR A 97 3.83 12.00 0.61
C THR A 97 3.12 13.17 1.29
N LYS A 98 2.08 13.71 0.65
CA LYS A 98 1.28 14.86 1.11
C LYS A 98 -0.20 14.52 0.98
N PHE A 99 -0.97 14.90 2.00
CA PHE A 99 -2.42 14.68 2.11
C PHE A 99 -3.14 16.01 2.32
#